data_AF-A0AAQ1UIV5-F1
#
_entry.id   AF-A0AAQ1UIV5-F1
#
_cell.length_a   1.000
_cell.length_b   1.000
_cell.length_c   1.000
_cell.angle_alpha   90.00
_cell.angle_beta   90.00
_cell.angle_gamma   90.00
#
_symmetry.space_group_name_H-M   'P 1'
#
loop_
_entity.id
_entity.type
_entity.pdbx_description
1 polymer ?
#
loop_
_entity_poly.entity_id
_entity_poly.type
_entity_poly.pdbx_seq_one_letter_code
_entity_poly.pdbx_strand_id
1 'polypeptide(L)'
;MELKNEIYRLKVLHRLIKTHNTGSPQELAEKLRISKRHLYNVLDNLRLLGAKIDYSRSNFTFYYTNHFELHLELQVEFLDEEEKKYVFAGFFLHNAMFVHGKALSL
;
A
#
# COMPACT_ATOMS: atom_id res chain seq x y z
N MET A 1 -17.72 4.44 7.13
CA MET A 1 -16.71 4.47 6.04
C MET A 1 -16.83 3.16 5.28
N GLU A 2 -16.87 3.20 3.95
CA GLU A 2 -16.91 1.97 3.13
C GLU A 2 -15.49 1.46 2.89
N LEU A 3 -15.26 0.17 3.09
CA LEU A 3 -13.96 -0.49 2.93
C LEU A 3 -13.33 -0.24 1.55
N LYS A 4 -14.15 -0.25 0.49
CA LYS A 4 -13.72 0.04 -0.89
C LYS A 4 -13.03 1.39 -1.02
N ASN A 5 -13.54 2.42 -0.35
CA ASN A 5 -13.02 3.78 -0.45
C ASN A 5 -11.66 3.89 0.26
N GLU A 6 -11.45 3.19 1.36
CA GLU A 6 -10.16 3.17 2.06
C GLU A 6 -9.08 2.47 1.24
N ILE A 7 -9.38 1.32 0.64
CA ILE A 7 -8.43 0.61 -0.22
C ILE A 7 -8.06 1.46 -1.43
N TYR A 8 -9.04 2.13 -2.05
CA TYR A 8 -8.78 3.05 -3.15
C TYR A 8 -7.86 4.20 -2.73
N ARG A 9 -8.12 4.84 -1.57
CA ARG A 9 -7.29 5.94 -1.04
C ARG A 9 -5.87 5.49 -0.77
N LEU A 10 -5.67 4.33 -0.15
CA LEU A 10 -4.33 3.78 0.11
C LEU A 10 -3.56 3.54 -1.18
N LYS A 11 -4.20 2.94 -2.20
CA LYS A 11 -3.58 2.71 -3.52
C LYS A 11 -3.20 4.02 -4.21
N VAL A 12 -4.10 5.01 -4.21
CA VAL A 12 -3.84 6.32 -4.82
C VAL A 12 -2.73 7.06 -4.07
N LEU A 13 -2.79 7.10 -2.75
CA LEU A 13 -1.78 7.75 -1.90
C LEU A 13 -0.40 7.14 -2.15
N HIS A 14 -0.28 5.81 -2.11
CA HIS A 14 0.97 5.11 -2.37
C HIS A 14 1.56 5.48 -3.74
N ARG A 15 0.73 5.41 -4.79
CA ARG A 15 1.14 5.79 -6.15
C ARG A 15 1.64 7.24 -6.21
N LEU A 16 0.93 8.19 -5.59
CA LEU A 16 1.30 9.61 -5.64
C LEU A 16 2.60 9.91 -4.88
N ILE A 17 2.84 9.25 -3.74
CA ILE A 17 4.11 9.38 -3.00
C ILE A 17 5.25 8.79 -3.84
N LYS A 18 5.05 7.61 -4.43
CA LYS A 18 6.06 6.92 -5.24
C LYS A 18 6.46 7.71 -6.49
N THR A 19 5.50 8.40 -7.12
CA THR A 19 5.77 9.25 -8.29
C THR A 19 6.12 10.69 -7.92
N HIS A 20 6.28 11.01 -6.63
CA HIS A 20 6.54 12.36 -6.14
C HIS A 20 5.52 13.41 -6.63
N ASN A 21 4.27 13.00 -6.88
CA ASN A 21 3.20 13.87 -7.41
C ASN A 21 2.10 14.14 -6.36
N THR A 22 2.47 14.33 -5.10
CA THR A 22 1.46 14.62 -4.08
C THR A 22 1.02 16.08 -4.12
N GLY A 23 1.94 17.01 -4.37
CA GLY A 23 1.72 18.42 -4.07
C GLY A 23 1.76 18.68 -2.56
N SER A 24 1.24 19.83 -2.13
CA SER A 24 1.07 20.17 -0.72
C SER A 24 0.17 19.17 0.01
N PRO A 25 0.23 19.15 1.35
CA PRO A 25 -0.74 18.40 2.14
C PRO A 25 -2.20 18.79 1.87
N GLN A 26 -2.46 20.03 1.44
CA GLN A 26 -3.82 20.46 1.11
C GLN A 26 -4.28 19.87 -0.24
N GLU A 27 -3.46 20.02 -1.28
CA GLU A 27 -3.75 19.46 -2.61
C GLU A 27 -3.84 17.93 -2.59
N LEU A 28 -2.99 17.26 -1.80
CA LEU A 28 -3.06 15.81 -1.63
C LEU A 28 -4.37 15.39 -0.96
N ALA A 29 -4.83 16.13 0.05
CA ALA A 29 -6.11 15.85 0.70
C ALA A 29 -7.29 16.03 -0.28
N GLU A 30 -7.24 17.06 -1.13
CA GLU A 30 -8.22 17.30 -2.19
C GLU A 30 -8.21 16.20 -3.26
N LYS A 31 -7.03 15.77 -3.73
CA LYS A 31 -6.85 14.64 -4.65
C LYS A 31 -7.48 13.35 -4.10
N LEU A 32 -7.38 13.13 -2.80
CA LEU A 32 -7.95 11.97 -2.10
C LEU A 32 -9.40 12.17 -1.64
N ARG A 33 -9.97 13.37 -1.82
CA ARG A 33 -11.31 13.78 -1.38
C ARG A 33 -11.54 13.52 0.12
N ILE A 34 -10.55 13.90 0.93
CA ILE A 34 -10.58 13.79 2.39
C ILE A 34 -10.17 15.11 3.04
N SER A 35 -10.44 15.24 4.34
CA SER A 35 -9.91 16.38 5.08
C SER A 35 -8.41 16.25 5.28
N LYS A 36 -7.72 17.39 5.43
CA LYS A 36 -6.28 17.44 5.74
C LYS A 36 -5.94 16.67 7.02
N ARG A 37 -6.82 16.68 8.03
CA ARG A 37 -6.66 15.87 9.24
C ARG A 37 -6.70 14.38 8.93
N HIS A 38 -7.66 13.94 8.12
CA HIS A 38 -7.79 12.54 7.73
C HIS A 38 -6.59 12.09 6.88
N LEU A 39 -6.05 12.95 6.01
CA LEU A 39 -4.83 12.65 5.26
C LEU A 39 -3.68 12.20 6.18
N TYR A 40 -3.45 12.90 7.30
CA TYR A 40 -2.41 12.51 8.24
C TYR A 40 -2.68 11.16 8.89
N ASN A 41 -3.94 10.81 9.18
CA ASN A 41 -4.29 9.47 9.64
C ASN A 41 -3.95 8.39 8.59
N VAL A 42 -4.19 8.64 7.30
CA VAL A 42 -3.84 7.68 6.23
C VAL A 42 -2.32 7.56 6.08
N LEU A 43 -1.59 8.67 6.19
CA LEU A 43 -0.12 8.66 6.20
C LEU A 43 0.42 7.86 7.38
N ASP A 44 -0.18 8.03 8.57
CA ASP A 44 0.20 7.27 9.76
C ASP A 44 -0.12 5.78 9.62
N ASN A 45 -1.22 5.41 8.97
CA ASN A 45 -1.50 4.01 8.65
C ASN A 45 -0.40 3.40 7.77
N LEU A 46 0.12 4.13 6.77
CA LEU A 46 1.26 3.66 5.99
C LEU A 46 2.53 3.55 6.84
N ARG A 47 2.75 4.49 7.77
CA ARG A 47 3.88 4.43 8.70
C ARG A 47 3.83 3.21 9.62
N LEU A 48 2.64 2.86 10.10
CA LEU A 48 2.41 1.64 10.90
C LEU A 48 2.74 0.36 10.10
N LEU A 49 2.59 0.39 8.78
CA LEU A 49 2.98 -0.70 7.88
C LEU A 49 4.49 -0.68 7.52
N GLY A 50 5.27 0.22 8.10
CA GLY A 50 6.72 0.30 7.90
C GLY A 50 7.18 1.33 6.85
N ALA A 51 6.28 2.14 6.31
CA ALA A 51 6.67 3.23 5.42
C ALA A 51 7.34 4.36 6.22
N LYS A 52 8.51 4.83 5.76
CA LYS A 52 9.11 6.08 6.25
C LYS A 52 8.77 7.18 5.25
N ILE A 53 7.96 8.15 5.67
CA ILE A 53 7.40 9.19 4.78
C ILE A 53 7.74 10.57 5.31
N ASP A 54 8.45 11.35 4.50
CA ASP A 54 8.78 12.75 4.74
C ASP A 54 8.15 13.66 3.68
N TYR A 55 8.10 14.97 3.99
CA TYR A 55 7.62 15.99 3.07
C TYR A 55 8.77 16.93 2.68
N SER A 56 9.06 17.01 1.38
CA SER A 56 9.98 18.00 0.84
C SER A 56 9.24 19.30 0.56
N ARG A 57 9.64 20.38 1.24
CA ARG A 57 9.10 21.72 0.98
C ARG A 57 9.60 22.30 -0.33
N SER A 58 10.84 21.99 -0.74
CA SER A 58 11.42 22.48 -1.99
C SER A 58 10.77 21.82 -3.21
N ASN A 59 10.48 20.52 -3.12
CA ASN A 59 9.92 19.73 -4.22
C ASN A 59 8.39 19.62 -4.10
N PHE A 60 7.82 20.21 -3.05
CA PHE A 60 6.39 20.26 -2.78
C PHE A 60 5.71 18.89 -2.83
N THR A 61 6.32 17.90 -2.18
CA THR A 61 5.88 16.52 -2.33
C THR A 61 6.23 15.64 -1.13
N PHE A 62 5.36 14.69 -0.81
CA PHE A 62 5.67 13.59 0.08
C PHE A 62 6.46 12.52 -0.67
N TYR A 63 7.38 11.88 0.02
CA TYR A 63 8.22 10.84 -0.55
C TYR A 63 8.58 9.78 0.48
N TYR A 64 8.91 8.58 0.00
CA TYR A 64 9.44 7.52 0.85
C TYR A 64 10.94 7.71 1.09
N THR A 65 11.38 7.57 2.34
CA THR A 65 12.80 7.56 2.72
C THR A 65 13.35 6.14 2.88
N ASN A 66 12.50 5.12 2.72
CA ASN A 66 12.90 3.72 2.60
C ASN A 66 12.29 3.09 1.33
N HIS A 67 12.84 1.94 0.93
CA HIS A 67 12.24 1.11 -0.10
C HIS A 67 10.96 0.47 0.45
N PHE A 68 9.84 1.16 0.25
CA PHE A 68 8.52 0.73 0.68
C PHE A 68 7.64 0.51 -0.55
N GLU A 69 7.02 -0.67 -0.63
CA GLU A 69 6.05 -1.02 -1.65
C GLU A 69 4.76 -1.51 -1.00
N LEU A 70 3.63 -1.04 -1.48
CA LEU A 70 2.32 -1.43 -0.97
C LEU A 70 1.58 -2.29 -2.00
N HIS A 71 1.46 -3.58 -1.71
CA HIS A 71 0.63 -4.51 -2.47
C HIS A 71 -0.68 -4.75 -1.74
N LEU A 72 -1.79 -4.30 -2.34
CA LEU A 72 -3.14 -4.50 -1.80
C LEU A 72 -4.02 -5.20 -2.82
N GLU A 73 -4.50 -6.38 -2.47
CA GLU A 73 -5.45 -7.16 -3.26
C GLU A 73 -6.70 -7.40 -2.41
N LEU A 74 -7.86 -7.04 -2.95
CA LEU A 74 -9.17 -7.33 -2.36
C LEU A 74 -9.92 -8.19 -3.36
N GLN A 75 -10.16 -9.43 -2.98
CA GLN A 75 -10.98 -10.37 -3.74
C GLN A 75 -12.33 -10.50 -3.02
N VAL A 76 -13.41 -10.45 -3.79
CA VAL A 76 -14.77 -10.60 -3.29
C VAL A 76 -15.46 -11.61 -4.18
N GLU A 77 -15.81 -12.75 -3.62
CA GLU A 77 -16.45 -13.86 -4.31
C GLU A 77 -17.72 -14.25 -3.56
N PHE A 78 -18.77 -14.61 -4.29
CA PHE A 78 -19.96 -15.20 -3.72
C PHE A 78 -19.73 -16.71 -3.68
N LEU A 79 -19.64 -17.27 -2.47
CA LEU A 79 -19.46 -18.70 -2.27
C LEU A 79 -20.82 -19.35 -2.03
N ASP A 80 -21.16 -20.36 -2.82
CA ASP A 80 -22.30 -21.23 -2.50
C ASP A 80 -21.95 -22.19 -1.34
N GLU A 81 -22.94 -22.95 -0.84
CA GLU A 81 -22.73 -23.86 0.31
C GLU A 81 -21.73 -24.99 0.02
N GLU A 82 -21.43 -25.32 -1.24
CA GLU A 82 -20.48 -26.37 -1.62
C GLU A 82 -19.03 -25.83 -1.68
N GLU A 83 -18.83 -24.56 -2.04
CA GLU A 83 -17.53 -23.91 -2.20
C GLU A 83 -16.86 -23.46 -0.89
N LYS A 84 -17.58 -23.44 0.24
CA LYS A 84 -17.06 -23.04 1.57
C LYS A 84 -15.84 -23.85 2.08
N LYS A 85 -15.46 -24.94 1.40
CA LYS A 85 -14.37 -25.84 1.81
C LYS A 85 -12.96 -25.40 1.42
N TYR A 86 -12.79 -24.40 0.55
CA TYR A 86 -11.47 -23.98 0.05
C TYR A 86 -11.12 -22.56 0.46
N VAL A 87 -10.72 -22.38 1.71
CA VAL A 87 -10.17 -21.10 2.19
C VAL A 87 -8.68 -21.04 1.82
N PHE A 88 -8.32 -20.26 0.80
CA PHE A 88 -6.92 -19.98 0.46
C PHE A 88 -6.33 -18.96 1.42
N ALA A 89 -5.41 -19.40 2.29
CA ALA A 89 -4.75 -18.59 3.33
C ALA A 89 -3.59 -17.71 2.81
N GLY A 90 -3.74 -17.14 1.61
CA GLY A 90 -2.74 -16.26 0.99
C GLY A 90 -1.80 -16.96 0.00
N PHE A 91 -1.35 -16.21 -1.00
CA PHE A 91 -0.43 -16.65 -2.05
C PHE A 91 0.95 -15.99 -1.82
N PHE A 92 1.98 -16.80 -1.59
CA PHE A 92 3.36 -16.33 -1.52
C PHE A 92 3.89 -16.04 -2.93
N LEU A 93 4.07 -14.76 -3.29
CA LEU A 93 4.85 -14.39 -4.47
C LEU A 93 6.34 -14.52 -4.14
N HIS A 94 6.90 -15.68 -4.46
CA HIS A 94 8.32 -15.96 -4.33
C HIS A 94 9.07 -15.38 -5.53
N ASN A 95 9.70 -14.21 -5.36
CA ASN A 95 10.80 -13.75 -6.21
C ASN A 95 12.03 -13.45 -5.35
N ALA A 96 12.73 -14.54 -5.03
CA ALA A 96 14.17 -14.75 -4.99
C ALA A 96 15.11 -13.64 -4.46
N MET A 97 15.70 -13.91 -3.29
CA MET A 97 17.16 -14.05 -3.19
C MET A 97 17.54 -14.85 -1.92
N PHE A 98 17.79 -16.15 -2.05
CA PHE A 98 18.56 -16.89 -1.06
C PHE A 98 19.97 -17.07 -1.62
N VAL A 99 20.87 -16.20 -1.16
CA VAL A 99 22.32 -16.39 -1.34
C VAL A 99 22.78 -17.29 -0.19
N HIS A 100 23.34 -18.45 -0.56
CA HIS A 100 23.94 -19.50 0.26
C HIS A 100 22.99 -20.62 0.74
N GLY A 101 23.26 -21.84 0.26
CA GLY A 101 22.70 -23.04 0.86
C GLY A 101 22.69 -24.34 0.04
N LYS A 102 23.71 -24.57 -0.81
CA LYS A 102 24.01 -25.82 -1.56
C LYS A 102 23.11 -26.16 -2.77
N ALA A 103 23.78 -26.36 -3.90
CA ALA A 103 23.34 -27.21 -5.00
C ALA A 103 23.84 -28.66 -4.79
N LEU A 104 23.30 -29.59 -5.60
CA LEU A 104 23.58 -31.05 -5.74
C LEU A 104 22.61 -31.91 -4.90
N SER A 105 22.02 -33.00 -5.39
CA SER A 105 22.37 -34.01 -6.42
C SER A 105 21.08 -34.86 -6.68
N LEU A 106 20.81 -35.61 -7.75
CA LEU A 106 21.52 -36.18 -8.89
C LEU A 106 20.46 -36.30 -10.01
#